data_AF-A0A428PX45-F1
#
_entry.id   AF-A0A428PX45-F1
#
_cell.length_a   1.000
_cell.length_b   1.000
_cell.length_c   1.000
_cell.angle_alpha   90.00
_cell.angle_beta   90.00
_cell.angle_gamma   90.00
#
_symmetry.space_group_name_H-M   'P 1'
#
loop_
_entity.id
_entity.type
_entity.pdbx_description
1 polymer ?
#
loop_
_entity_poly.entity_id
_entity_poly.type
_entity_poly.pdbx_seq_one_letter_code
_entity_poly.pdbx_strand_id
1 'polypeptide(L)'
;MGFSPPNSANRGASSSVEAQGGCDQQKASIDASSNGCLPLQSHAFEASLAFGMQDELDSSAEHMSPSIPGPDCDIFTYKDDNIIPSALPKDLTRPYLLVNIGSGVSFFQVFDNRRCERITGSSFGGSALCGLLLLLTKARTFDEMLQLADKGDNSNVDKLIGDIYGVDYTRIGMKMTAVASTFCKAFSKEPRSQYHLSRTTTEDDDASGKPPFSDADICHSLVFALFNNVGQLATLQSRVHENADIYFTGPYVRGHPLIIRTLCIAVRYYSGGEKRAHVVSDPSFTSGDA
;
A
#
# COMPACT_ATOMS: atom_id res chain seq x y z
N MET A 1 21.00 -14.92 -59.98
CA MET A 1 19.86 -13.98 -60.08
C MET A 1 19.71 -13.37 -58.68
N GLY A 2 20.30 -12.24 -58.30
CA GLY A 2 20.56 -11.02 -59.05
C GLY A 2 19.24 -10.27 -59.24
N PHE A 3 18.90 -9.34 -58.36
CA PHE A 3 18.57 -7.94 -58.71
C PHE A 3 18.24 -7.11 -57.45
N SER A 4 18.95 -5.98 -57.38
CA SER A 4 18.90 -4.88 -56.40
C SER A 4 17.67 -3.96 -56.60
N PRO A 5 17.45 -2.93 -55.76
CA PRO A 5 16.20 -2.16 -55.64
C PRO A 5 16.17 -0.95 -56.59
N PRO A 6 15.06 -0.18 -56.66
CA PRO A 6 15.07 1.13 -57.29
C PRO A 6 15.44 2.25 -56.29
N ASN A 7 16.19 3.20 -56.81
CA ASN A 7 16.68 4.42 -56.19
C ASN A 7 16.17 5.60 -57.04
N SER A 8 15.69 6.68 -56.42
CA SER A 8 15.76 8.07 -56.92
C SER A 8 15.12 8.98 -55.85
N ALA A 9 15.89 9.73 -55.08
CA ALA A 9 16.52 11.01 -55.40
C ALA A 9 15.52 12.15 -55.65
N ASN A 10 15.37 13.05 -54.67
CA ASN A 10 15.35 14.47 -54.99
C ASN A 10 16.04 15.30 -53.89
N ARG A 11 16.94 16.18 -54.34
CA ARG A 11 17.69 17.17 -53.55
C ARG A 11 16.84 18.43 -53.43
N GLY A 12 16.91 19.12 -52.29
CA GLY A 12 16.32 20.44 -52.14
C GLY A 12 16.79 21.17 -50.87
N ALA A 13 17.87 21.93 -51.03
CA ALA A 13 18.30 23.12 -50.29
C ALA A 13 17.92 23.27 -48.79
N SER A 14 18.95 23.20 -47.94
CA SER A 14 18.99 23.77 -46.60
C SER A 14 19.14 25.30 -46.66
N SER A 15 18.20 26.03 -46.07
CA SER A 15 18.38 27.42 -45.64
C SER A 15 18.02 27.53 -44.17
N SER A 16 19.05 27.74 -43.35
CA SER A 16 18.98 28.11 -41.94
C SER A 16 18.39 29.51 -41.76
N VAL A 17 17.37 29.63 -40.90
CA VAL A 17 16.94 30.91 -40.33
C VAL A 17 16.76 30.70 -38.84
N GLU A 18 17.65 31.30 -38.06
CA GLU A 18 17.48 31.55 -36.63
C GLU A 18 16.32 32.53 -36.43
N ALA A 19 15.42 32.22 -35.48
CA ALA A 19 14.47 33.19 -34.96
C ALA A 19 14.39 33.03 -33.44
N GLN A 20 15.02 33.99 -32.76
CA GLN A 20 14.77 34.33 -31.36
C GLN A 20 13.31 34.74 -31.18
N GLY A 21 12.65 34.28 -30.12
CA GLY A 21 11.33 34.75 -29.72
C GLY A 21 10.99 34.28 -28.32
N GLY A 22 10.91 35.24 -27.38
CA GLY A 22 10.73 35.02 -25.95
C GLY A 22 9.40 34.38 -25.57
N CYS A 23 9.41 33.65 -24.45
CA CYS A 23 8.23 33.10 -23.83
C CYS A 23 7.68 34.13 -22.84
N ASP A 24 6.57 34.77 -23.21
CA ASP A 24 5.79 35.64 -22.32
C ASP A 24 5.10 34.80 -21.23
N GLN A 25 5.39 35.16 -19.97
CA GLN A 25 4.67 34.67 -18.80
C GLN A 25 3.26 35.26 -18.77
N GLN A 26 2.25 34.47 -19.14
CA GLN A 26 0.86 34.82 -18.89
C GLN A 26 0.44 34.32 -17.50
N LYS A 27 0.43 35.24 -16.54
CA LYS A 27 -0.24 35.09 -15.23
C LYS A 27 -1.75 34.90 -15.47
N ALA A 28 -2.28 33.71 -15.19
CA ALA A 28 -3.70 33.50 -15.06
C ALA A 28 -4.16 34.00 -13.68
N SER A 29 -4.91 35.10 -13.66
CA SER A 29 -5.67 35.57 -12.51
C SER A 29 -7.00 34.84 -12.49
N ILE A 30 -7.30 34.08 -11.42
CA ILE A 30 -8.62 33.46 -11.23
C ILE A 30 -9.41 34.34 -10.27
N ASP A 31 -10.45 34.99 -10.81
CA ASP A 31 -11.49 35.69 -10.06
C ASP A 31 -12.35 34.68 -9.31
N ALA A 32 -12.39 34.79 -7.98
CA ALA A 32 -13.29 34.02 -7.14
C ALA A 32 -14.67 34.71 -7.11
N SER A 33 -15.66 34.12 -7.78
CA SER A 33 -17.07 34.47 -7.59
C SER A 33 -17.91 33.24 -7.27
N SER A 34 -18.40 33.24 -6.02
CA SER A 34 -19.59 32.58 -5.46
C SER A 34 -20.06 31.25 -6.05
N ASN A 35 -19.73 30.14 -5.37
CA ASN A 35 -20.67 29.23 -4.69
C ASN A 35 -20.08 27.81 -4.62
N GLY A 36 -19.77 27.36 -3.40
CA GLY A 36 -19.32 25.98 -3.13
C GLY A 36 -17.86 25.92 -2.70
N CYS A 37 -17.54 26.44 -1.52
CA CYS A 37 -16.25 26.20 -0.88
C CYS A 37 -16.19 24.73 -0.44
N LEU A 38 -15.63 23.87 -1.29
CA LEU A 38 -15.00 22.64 -0.81
C LEU A 38 -13.70 23.06 -0.10
N PRO A 39 -13.42 22.56 1.12
CA PRO A 39 -12.30 23.04 1.91
C PRO A 39 -10.97 22.70 1.21
N LEU A 40 -10.02 23.64 1.25
CA LEU A 40 -8.64 23.55 0.72
C LEU A 40 -7.91 22.21 1.00
N GLN A 41 -8.34 21.43 1.99
CA GLN A 41 -7.84 20.09 2.30
C GLN A 41 -8.13 19.03 1.22
N SER A 42 -9.20 19.16 0.43
CA SER A 42 -9.45 18.21 -0.67
C SER A 42 -8.38 18.31 -1.76
N HIS A 43 -7.86 19.52 -1.99
CA HIS A 43 -6.80 19.76 -2.97
C HIS A 43 -5.45 19.23 -2.51
N ALA A 44 -5.12 19.25 -1.22
CA ALA A 44 -3.87 18.68 -0.69
C ALA A 44 -3.85 17.14 -0.79
N PHE A 45 -5.01 16.50 -0.55
CA PHE A 45 -5.16 15.06 -0.68
C PHE A 45 -5.18 14.60 -2.14
N GLU A 46 -5.95 15.28 -3.02
CA GLU A 46 -5.87 15.06 -4.47
C GLU A 46 -4.45 15.32 -4.98
N ALA A 47 -3.74 16.32 -4.46
CA ALA A 47 -2.34 16.55 -4.78
C ALA A 47 -1.42 15.43 -4.27
N SER A 48 -1.65 14.81 -3.11
CA SER A 48 -0.87 13.66 -2.64
C SER A 48 -1.13 12.38 -3.44
N LEU A 49 -2.40 12.13 -3.79
CA LEU A 49 -2.78 11.02 -4.68
C LEU A 49 -2.25 11.25 -6.10
N ALA A 50 -2.34 12.49 -6.59
CA ALA A 50 -1.81 12.90 -7.88
C ALA A 50 -0.28 12.89 -7.88
N PHE A 51 0.40 13.31 -6.81
CA PHE A 51 1.87 13.26 -6.68
C PHE A 51 2.37 11.82 -6.76
N GLY A 52 1.72 10.90 -6.03
CA GLY A 52 2.00 9.46 -6.14
C GLY A 52 1.64 8.81 -7.49
N MET A 53 0.91 9.52 -8.36
CA MET A 53 0.64 9.11 -9.74
C MET A 53 1.55 9.83 -10.77
N GLN A 54 1.94 11.08 -10.49
CA GLN A 54 2.82 11.90 -11.33
C GLN A 54 4.26 11.38 -11.30
N ASP A 55 4.78 11.00 -10.12
CA ASP A 55 6.11 10.38 -9.97
C ASP A 55 6.23 9.08 -10.79
N GLU A 56 5.14 8.31 -10.92
CA GLU A 56 5.10 7.08 -11.73
C GLU A 56 4.98 7.34 -13.24
N LEU A 57 4.40 8.47 -13.65
CA LEU A 57 4.19 8.84 -15.06
C LEU A 57 5.40 9.57 -15.69
N ASP A 58 6.14 10.36 -14.90
CA ASP A 58 7.33 11.08 -15.38
C ASP A 58 8.60 10.20 -15.40
N SER A 59 8.56 9.03 -14.74
CA SER A 59 9.58 7.99 -14.85
C SER A 59 9.43 7.25 -16.20
N SER A 60 10.10 7.76 -17.23
CA SER A 60 10.36 7.02 -18.47
C SER A 60 10.95 5.63 -18.15
N ALA A 61 10.64 4.60 -18.96
CA ALA A 61 10.82 3.17 -18.68
C ALA A 61 12.23 2.69 -18.21
N GLU A 62 13.25 3.55 -18.21
CA GLU A 62 14.56 3.29 -17.61
C GLU A 62 14.66 3.63 -16.10
N HIS A 63 13.68 4.34 -15.52
CA HIS A 63 13.69 4.85 -14.13
C HIS A 63 12.74 4.14 -13.15
N MET A 64 12.13 3.02 -13.53
CA MET A 64 11.25 2.22 -12.66
C MET A 64 11.99 1.40 -11.59
N SER A 65 13.22 1.79 -11.25
CA SER A 65 14.03 1.15 -10.21
C SER A 65 13.65 1.73 -8.85
N PRO A 66 13.27 0.90 -7.87
CA PRO A 66 12.92 1.40 -6.56
C PRO A 66 14.17 1.97 -5.89
N SER A 67 14.02 3.05 -5.12
CA SER A 67 15.07 3.51 -4.23
C SER A 67 15.40 2.41 -3.24
N ILE A 68 16.58 1.79 -3.40
CA ILE A 68 17.12 0.86 -2.42
C ILE A 68 17.28 1.64 -1.11
N PRO A 69 16.83 1.09 0.04
CA PRO A 69 16.93 1.80 1.31
C PRO A 69 18.33 2.37 1.56
N GLY A 70 18.37 3.66 1.84
CA GLY A 70 19.60 4.39 2.14
C GLY A 70 20.15 4.08 3.54
N PRO A 71 21.35 4.58 3.86
CA PRO A 71 21.94 4.42 5.19
C PRO A 71 21.16 5.13 6.30
N ASP A 72 20.37 6.15 5.95
CA ASP A 72 19.57 6.95 6.88
C ASP A 72 18.17 6.38 7.14
N CYS A 73 17.82 5.26 6.50
CA CYS A 73 16.54 4.60 6.72
C CYS A 73 16.58 3.75 7.99
N ASP A 74 15.55 3.88 8.82
CA ASP A 74 15.32 2.94 9.91
C ASP A 74 14.69 1.65 9.37
N ILE A 75 15.09 0.50 9.91
CA ILE A 75 14.55 -0.79 9.51
C ILE A 75 14.08 -1.52 10.74
N PHE A 76 12.86 -2.03 10.69
CA PHE A 76 12.20 -2.70 11.79
C PHE A 76 11.83 -4.14 11.42
N THR A 77 11.79 -5.01 12.42
CA THR A 77 11.15 -6.32 12.32
C THR A 77 10.28 -6.55 13.55
N TYR A 78 9.45 -7.58 13.53
CA TYR A 78 8.56 -7.93 14.64
C TYR A 78 8.85 -9.33 15.14
N LYS A 79 9.23 -9.43 16.41
CA LYS A 79 9.60 -10.70 17.06
C LYS A 79 9.16 -10.67 18.52
N ASP A 80 8.63 -11.80 19.01
CA ASP A 80 8.23 -11.99 20.41
C ASP A 80 7.34 -10.84 20.92
N ASP A 81 6.33 -10.50 20.11
CA ASP A 81 5.37 -9.42 20.30
C ASP A 81 5.93 -7.98 20.37
N ASN A 82 7.20 -7.80 20.02
CA ASN A 82 7.89 -6.51 20.04
C ASN A 82 8.38 -6.10 18.65
N ILE A 83 8.27 -4.80 18.36
CA ILE A 83 8.94 -4.19 17.20
C ILE A 83 10.37 -3.90 17.62
N ILE A 84 11.34 -4.44 16.88
CA ILE A 84 12.78 -4.31 17.17
C ILE A 84 13.53 -3.78 15.94
N PRO A 85 14.66 -3.07 16.13
CA PRO A 85 15.52 -2.67 15.04
C PRO A 85 16.05 -3.85 14.24
N SER A 86 16.27 -3.62 12.95
CA SER A 86 16.81 -4.55 11.97
C SER A 86 17.81 -3.81 11.06
N ALA A 87 18.47 -4.53 10.16
CA ALA A 87 19.39 -3.95 9.19
C ALA A 87 19.20 -4.53 7.79
N LEU A 88 19.76 -3.86 6.79
CA LEU A 88 19.99 -4.45 5.47
C LEU A 88 20.98 -5.61 5.56
N PRO A 89 20.96 -6.54 4.59
CA PRO A 89 21.95 -7.60 4.53
C PRO A 89 23.34 -6.97 4.33
N LYS A 90 24.29 -7.30 5.20
CA LYS A 90 25.69 -6.83 5.08
C LYS A 90 26.41 -7.48 3.91
N ASP A 91 26.01 -8.70 3.58
CA ASP A 91 26.51 -9.49 2.47
C ASP A 91 25.31 -9.88 1.60
N LEU A 92 25.40 -9.52 0.32
CA LEU A 92 24.38 -9.78 -0.69
C LEU A 92 24.71 -11.00 -1.56
N THR A 93 25.54 -11.93 -1.05
CA THR A 93 25.76 -13.26 -1.65
C THR A 93 24.46 -13.99 -2.00
N ARG A 94 23.35 -13.63 -1.35
CA ARG A 94 21.99 -14.04 -1.75
C ARG A 94 21.13 -12.81 -2.02
N PRO A 95 20.41 -12.79 -3.15
CA PRO A 95 19.54 -11.68 -3.45
C PRO A 95 18.28 -11.71 -2.57
N TYR A 96 17.73 -10.54 -2.26
CA TYR A 96 16.55 -10.38 -1.40
C TYR A 96 15.37 -9.79 -2.16
N LEU A 97 14.16 -9.99 -1.63
CA LEU A 97 12.95 -9.44 -2.22
C LEU A 97 12.69 -8.04 -1.66
N LEU A 98 12.58 -7.03 -2.52
CA LEU A 98 12.15 -5.69 -2.15
C LEU A 98 10.71 -5.46 -2.65
N VAL A 99 9.83 -5.05 -1.75
CA VAL A 99 8.41 -4.81 -2.01
C VAL A 99 8.13 -3.33 -1.77
N ASN A 100 7.95 -2.58 -2.85
CA ASN A 100 7.60 -1.16 -2.78
C ASN A 100 6.08 -1.01 -2.76
N ILE A 101 5.52 -0.46 -1.67
CA ILE A 101 4.10 -0.21 -1.47
C ILE A 101 3.85 1.29 -1.70
N GLY A 102 3.56 1.63 -2.95
CA GLY A 102 3.15 2.96 -3.41
C GLY A 102 1.65 2.99 -3.72
N SER A 103 1.25 3.71 -4.77
CA SER A 103 -0.11 3.70 -5.30
C SER A 103 -0.59 2.28 -5.62
N GLY A 104 0.27 1.50 -6.28
CA GLY A 104 0.21 0.03 -6.39
C GLY A 104 1.29 -0.64 -5.54
N VAL A 105 1.57 -1.91 -5.84
CA VAL A 105 2.66 -2.67 -5.21
C VAL A 105 3.57 -3.23 -6.29
N SER A 106 4.87 -3.04 -6.15
CA SER A 106 5.88 -3.59 -7.06
C SER A 106 6.88 -4.45 -6.30
N PHE A 107 7.19 -5.62 -6.87
CA PHE A 107 8.09 -6.62 -6.29
C PHE A 107 9.36 -6.67 -7.12
N PHE A 108 10.52 -6.56 -6.45
CA PHE A 108 11.82 -6.51 -7.09
C PHE A 108 12.78 -7.52 -6.47
N GLN A 109 13.56 -8.16 -7.33
CA GLN A 109 14.76 -8.88 -6.92
C GLN A 109 15.90 -7.88 -6.78
N VAL A 110 16.56 -7.85 -5.63
CA VAL A 110 17.77 -7.02 -5.44
C VAL A 110 19.00 -7.91 -5.33
N PHE A 111 19.97 -7.69 -6.21
CA PHE A 111 21.22 -8.44 -6.33
C PHE A 111 22.39 -7.74 -5.64
N ASP A 112 23.53 -8.43 -5.58
CA ASP A 112 24.78 -8.00 -4.95
C ASP A 112 25.34 -6.66 -5.43
N ASN A 113 25.25 -6.41 -6.73
CA ASN A 113 25.63 -5.16 -7.38
C ASN A 113 24.59 -4.05 -7.21
N ARG A 114 23.63 -4.19 -6.30
CA ARG A 114 22.48 -3.28 -6.12
C ARG A 114 21.63 -3.12 -7.38
N ARG A 115 21.72 -4.04 -8.34
CA ARG A 115 20.78 -4.10 -9.46
C ARG A 115 19.43 -4.56 -8.92
N CYS A 116 18.40 -3.83 -9.29
CA CYS A 116 17.01 -4.20 -9.06
C CYS A 116 16.42 -4.76 -10.36
N GLU A 117 15.66 -5.85 -10.25
CA GLU A 117 14.91 -6.40 -11.36
C GLU A 117 13.45 -6.56 -10.94
N ARG A 118 12.52 -5.97 -11.69
CA ARG A 118 11.09 -6.06 -11.37
C ARG A 118 10.57 -7.44 -11.72
N ILE A 119 10.05 -8.14 -10.72
CA ILE A 119 9.45 -9.47 -10.86
C ILE A 119 7.99 -9.35 -11.27
N THR A 120 7.20 -8.60 -10.49
CA THR A 120 5.75 -8.50 -10.66
C THR A 120 5.17 -7.29 -9.92
N GLY A 121 3.85 -7.15 -9.94
CA GLY A 121 3.13 -6.14 -9.16
C GLY A 121 1.69 -6.52 -8.82
N SER A 122 1.06 -5.70 -7.98
CA SER A 122 -0.36 -5.73 -7.65
C SER A 122 -0.93 -4.32 -7.77
N SER A 123 -2.13 -4.18 -8.35
CA SER A 123 -2.86 -2.90 -8.36
C SER A 123 -3.50 -2.57 -7.01
N PHE A 124 -3.56 -3.54 -6.09
CA PHE A 124 -4.14 -3.37 -4.76
C PHE A 124 -3.09 -2.86 -3.77
N GLY A 125 -2.71 -1.59 -3.93
CA GLY A 125 -1.75 -0.86 -3.09
C GLY A 125 -2.38 0.31 -2.32
N GLY A 126 -1.56 1.31 -1.98
CA GLY A 126 -1.99 2.45 -1.16
C GLY A 126 -3.17 3.23 -1.71
N SER A 127 -3.26 3.42 -3.03
CA SER A 127 -4.39 4.13 -3.64
C SER A 127 -5.70 3.35 -3.53
N ALA A 128 -5.64 2.01 -3.58
CA ALA A 128 -6.82 1.18 -3.37
C ALA A 128 -7.31 1.28 -1.91
N LEU A 129 -6.39 1.24 -0.93
CA LEU A 129 -6.72 1.42 0.49
C LEU A 129 -7.34 2.79 0.76
N CYS A 130 -6.64 3.86 0.37
CA CYS A 130 -7.13 5.22 0.58
C CYS A 130 -8.45 5.47 -0.16
N GLY A 131 -8.54 5.06 -1.43
CA GLY A 131 -9.76 5.20 -2.23
C GLY A 131 -10.96 4.53 -1.58
N LEU A 132 -10.82 3.27 -1.12
CA LEU A 132 -11.88 2.56 -0.42
C LEU A 132 -12.24 3.23 0.91
N LEU A 133 -11.26 3.66 1.70
CA LEU A 133 -11.52 4.28 3.00
C LEU A 133 -12.18 5.66 2.89
N LEU A 134 -11.87 6.43 1.86
CA LEU A 134 -12.58 7.69 1.58
C LEU A 134 -14.05 7.45 1.23
N LEU A 135 -14.34 6.39 0.48
CA LEU A 135 -15.70 6.02 0.09
C LEU A 135 -16.51 5.48 1.27
N LEU A 136 -15.85 4.79 2.20
CA LEU A 136 -16.53 4.04 3.27
C LEU A 136 -16.53 4.75 4.62
N THR A 137 -15.69 5.76 4.83
CA THR A 137 -15.51 6.42 6.13
C THR A 137 -15.47 7.94 6.01
N LYS A 138 -15.46 8.62 7.16
CA LYS A 138 -15.28 10.08 7.25
C LYS A 138 -13.82 10.50 7.26
N ALA A 139 -12.85 9.58 7.33
CA ALA A 139 -11.42 9.90 7.27
C ALA A 139 -11.08 10.56 5.92
N ARG A 140 -10.21 11.57 5.94
CA ARG A 140 -9.83 12.34 4.75
C ARG A 140 -8.34 12.30 4.46
N THR A 141 -7.52 11.92 5.44
CA THR A 141 -6.08 11.75 5.26
C THR A 141 -5.64 10.34 5.61
N PHE A 142 -4.51 9.90 5.07
CA PHE A 142 -3.96 8.59 5.39
C PHE A 142 -3.60 8.47 6.88
N ASP A 143 -3.12 9.55 7.50
CA ASP A 143 -2.79 9.56 8.92
C ASP A 143 -4.06 9.45 9.79
N GLU A 144 -5.17 10.11 9.41
CA GLU A 144 -6.46 9.91 10.07
C GLU A 144 -6.96 8.46 9.95
N MET A 145 -6.79 7.85 8.76
CA MET A 145 -7.15 6.44 8.54
C MET A 145 -6.36 5.51 9.47
N LEU A 146 -5.06 5.74 9.64
CA LEU A 146 -4.22 4.96 10.56
C LEU A 146 -4.59 5.19 12.03
N GLN A 147 -4.86 6.43 12.44
CA GLN A 147 -5.32 6.74 13.79
C GLN A 147 -6.67 6.10 14.14
N LEU A 148 -7.58 6.01 13.16
CA LEU A 148 -8.84 5.29 13.31
C LEU A 148 -8.60 3.78 13.36
N ALA A 149 -7.73 3.25 12.50
CA ALA A 149 -7.38 1.84 12.51
C ALA A 149 -6.82 1.41 13.88
N ASP A 150 -5.96 2.20 14.53
CA ASP A 150 -5.43 1.88 15.87
C ASP A 150 -6.50 1.72 16.95
N LYS A 151 -7.67 2.32 16.76
CA LYS A 151 -8.80 2.28 17.70
C LYS A 151 -9.89 1.28 17.29
N GLY A 152 -9.80 0.74 16.07
CA GLY A 152 -10.80 -0.15 15.52
C GLY A 152 -10.58 -1.61 15.92
N ASP A 153 -11.63 -2.40 15.78
CA ASP A 153 -11.60 -3.84 15.93
C ASP A 153 -12.23 -4.49 14.71
N ASN A 154 -11.39 -5.14 13.89
CA ASN A 154 -11.86 -5.76 12.67
C ASN A 154 -12.79 -6.95 12.93
N SER A 155 -12.81 -7.54 14.13
CA SER A 155 -13.74 -8.62 14.46
C SER A 155 -15.21 -8.17 14.42
N ASN A 156 -15.49 -6.86 14.43
CA ASN A 156 -16.84 -6.34 14.25
C ASN A 156 -17.34 -6.41 12.78
N VAL A 157 -16.42 -6.38 11.80
CA VAL A 157 -16.72 -6.31 10.36
C VAL A 157 -16.31 -7.56 9.59
N ASP A 158 -15.24 -8.22 10.03
CA ASP A 158 -14.68 -9.40 9.41
C ASP A 158 -15.22 -10.67 10.05
N LYS A 159 -15.28 -11.75 9.26
CA LYS A 159 -15.50 -13.10 9.78
C LYS A 159 -14.15 -13.74 10.08
N LEU A 160 -13.96 -14.17 11.32
CA LEU A 160 -12.76 -14.85 11.80
C LEU A 160 -12.91 -16.38 11.71
N ILE A 161 -11.80 -17.11 11.79
CA ILE A 161 -11.81 -18.58 11.88
C ILE A 161 -12.58 -19.04 13.12
N GLY A 162 -12.45 -18.32 14.24
CA GLY A 162 -13.22 -18.57 15.46
C GLY A 162 -14.74 -18.43 15.26
N ASP A 163 -15.18 -17.52 14.38
CA ASP A 163 -16.61 -17.37 14.06
C ASP A 163 -17.17 -18.57 13.26
N ILE A 164 -16.30 -19.38 12.64
CA ILE A 164 -16.70 -20.54 11.84
C ILE A 164 -16.59 -21.83 12.67
N TYR A 165 -15.50 -21.97 13.43
CA TYR A 165 -15.14 -23.23 14.08
C TYR A 165 -15.18 -23.19 15.61
N GLY A 166 -15.32 -22.01 16.23
CA GLY A 166 -15.35 -21.82 17.69
C GLY A 166 -14.02 -22.02 18.42
N VAL A 167 -13.02 -22.60 17.75
CA VAL A 167 -11.68 -22.90 18.26
C VAL A 167 -10.63 -22.67 17.16
N ASP A 168 -9.35 -22.76 17.53
CA ASP A 168 -8.27 -22.85 16.54
C ASP A 168 -8.53 -24.02 15.59
N TYR A 169 -8.38 -23.76 14.29
CA TYR A 169 -8.53 -24.79 13.27
C TYR A 169 -7.17 -25.46 13.02
N THR A 170 -6.75 -26.25 14.03
CA THR A 170 -5.42 -26.86 14.15
C THR A 170 -5.07 -27.82 13.01
N ARG A 171 -6.08 -28.45 12.37
CA ARG A 171 -5.88 -29.36 11.22
C ARG A 171 -5.09 -28.73 10.07
N ILE A 172 -5.18 -27.41 9.91
CA ILE A 172 -4.46 -26.65 8.88
C ILE A 172 -3.67 -25.47 9.47
N GLY A 173 -3.43 -25.48 10.79
CA GLY A 173 -2.59 -24.48 11.47
C GLY A 173 -3.16 -23.06 11.53
N MET A 174 -4.49 -22.88 11.43
CA MET A 174 -5.12 -21.57 11.48
C MET A 174 -5.54 -21.19 12.90
N LYS A 175 -5.11 -20.02 13.38
CA LYS A 175 -5.57 -19.46 14.66
C LYS A 175 -7.01 -18.96 14.55
N MET A 176 -7.78 -19.05 15.63
CA MET A 176 -9.16 -18.56 15.70
C MET A 176 -9.28 -17.06 15.42
N THR A 177 -8.24 -16.28 15.72
CA THR A 177 -8.19 -14.83 15.45
C THR A 177 -7.85 -14.49 14.01
N ALA A 178 -7.50 -15.47 13.17
CA ALA A 178 -7.21 -15.22 11.76
C ALA A 178 -8.49 -14.80 11.03
N VAL A 179 -8.39 -13.78 10.18
CA VAL A 179 -9.49 -13.38 9.30
C VAL A 179 -9.72 -14.46 8.26
N ALA A 180 -10.94 -15.01 8.25
CA ALA A 180 -11.40 -15.94 7.24
C ALA A 180 -12.00 -15.21 6.04
N SER A 181 -12.72 -14.11 6.29
CA SER A 181 -13.36 -13.31 5.24
C SER A 181 -13.53 -11.85 5.67
N THR A 182 -12.78 -10.96 5.01
CA THR A 182 -12.85 -9.50 5.19
C THR A 182 -14.25 -8.98 4.84
N PHE A 183 -14.80 -8.11 5.69
CA PHE A 183 -16.12 -7.47 5.53
C PHE A 183 -17.34 -8.39 5.42
N CYS A 184 -17.18 -9.70 5.69
CA CYS A 184 -18.26 -10.66 5.56
C CYS A 184 -19.49 -10.32 6.43
N LYS A 185 -19.28 -9.72 7.61
CA LYS A 185 -20.39 -9.35 8.52
C LYS A 185 -21.24 -8.21 7.95
N ALA A 186 -20.70 -7.41 7.02
CA ALA A 186 -21.47 -6.36 6.34
C ALA A 186 -22.57 -6.89 5.41
N PHE A 187 -22.43 -8.13 4.92
CA PHE A 187 -23.46 -8.80 4.11
C PHE A 187 -24.42 -9.66 4.95
N SER A 188 -24.08 -9.96 6.20
CA SER A 188 -24.83 -10.92 7.00
C SER A 188 -26.19 -10.37 7.42
N LYS A 189 -27.27 -11.13 7.13
CA LYS A 189 -28.63 -10.88 7.63
C LYS A 189 -28.87 -11.47 9.03
N GLU A 190 -27.87 -12.11 9.63
CA GLU A 190 -28.02 -12.74 10.93
C GLU A 190 -28.33 -11.68 12.01
N PRO A 191 -29.32 -11.92 12.89
CA PRO A 191 -29.66 -10.97 13.94
C PRO A 191 -28.43 -10.69 14.80
N ARG A 192 -28.12 -9.41 14.95
CA ARG A 192 -26.94 -8.86 15.63
C ARG A 192 -26.72 -9.37 17.07
N SER A 193 -27.69 -10.08 17.66
CA SER A 193 -27.63 -10.67 18.99
C SER A 193 -26.74 -11.91 19.10
N GLN A 194 -26.45 -12.63 17.99
CA GLN A 194 -25.56 -13.79 18.03
C GLN A 194 -24.06 -13.44 17.93
N TYR A 195 -23.73 -12.20 17.55
CA TYR A 195 -22.33 -11.73 17.48
C TYR A 195 -21.85 -11.06 18.79
N HIS A 196 -22.63 -11.15 19.87
CA HIS A 196 -22.27 -10.58 21.16
C HIS A 196 -21.44 -11.54 22.02
N LEU A 197 -20.11 -11.37 21.97
CA LEU A 197 -19.29 -11.51 23.17
C LEU A 197 -18.81 -10.15 23.74
N SER A 198 -19.16 -9.00 23.15
CA SER A 198 -18.70 -7.70 23.71
C SER A 198 -19.58 -6.46 23.47
N ARG A 199 -20.87 -6.58 23.15
CA ARG A 199 -21.71 -5.37 23.07
C ARG A 199 -23.05 -5.61 23.74
N THR A 200 -23.22 -5.07 24.94
CA THR A 200 -24.53 -4.84 25.55
C THR A 200 -25.35 -3.97 24.60
N THR A 201 -26.25 -4.57 23.84
CA THR A 201 -27.27 -3.85 23.08
C THR A 201 -28.54 -3.80 23.91
N THR A 202 -28.94 -2.60 24.31
CA THR A 202 -30.33 -2.30 24.67
C THR A 202 -31.14 -2.21 23.38
N GLU A 203 -32.38 -2.71 23.40
CA GLU A 203 -33.26 -2.88 22.24
C GLU A 203 -33.68 -1.57 21.52
N ASP A 204 -33.15 -0.42 21.93
CA ASP A 204 -33.51 0.93 21.44
C ASP A 204 -32.63 1.44 20.26
N ASP A 205 -31.55 0.76 19.87
CA ASP A 205 -30.57 1.32 18.91
C ASP A 205 -30.99 1.24 17.42
N ASP A 206 -32.06 0.51 17.09
CA ASP A 206 -32.55 0.35 15.70
C ASP A 206 -33.22 1.64 15.15
N ALA A 207 -33.56 2.60 16.03
CA ALA A 207 -34.18 3.88 15.67
C ALA A 207 -33.17 5.01 15.40
N SER A 208 -31.86 4.82 15.66
CA SER A 208 -30.89 5.91 15.75
C SER A 208 -30.19 6.32 14.44
N GLY A 209 -30.45 5.66 13.31
CA GLY A 209 -29.83 5.98 12.02
C GLY A 209 -28.29 5.86 12.00
N LYS A 210 -27.68 5.27 13.01
CA LYS A 210 -26.23 5.05 13.07
C LYS A 210 -25.80 3.99 12.04
N PRO A 211 -24.67 4.17 11.35
CA PRO A 211 -24.14 3.15 10.47
C PRO A 211 -23.85 1.86 11.24
N PRO A 212 -24.00 0.69 10.60
CA PRO A 212 -23.90 -0.62 11.26
C PRO A 212 -22.52 -0.92 11.84
N PHE A 213 -21.47 -0.27 11.32
CA PHE A 213 -20.07 -0.45 11.72
C PHE A 213 -19.43 0.91 11.94
N SER A 214 -18.47 0.99 12.85
CA SER A 214 -17.74 2.23 13.07
C SER A 214 -16.68 2.45 11.99
N ASP A 215 -16.40 3.71 11.67
CA ASP A 215 -15.30 4.08 10.77
C ASP A 215 -13.95 3.48 11.23
N ALA A 216 -13.74 3.39 12.55
CA ALA A 216 -12.55 2.77 13.13
C ALA A 216 -12.43 1.27 12.78
N ASP A 217 -13.52 0.50 12.90
CA ASP A 217 -13.53 -0.92 12.55
C ASP A 217 -13.28 -1.14 11.04
N ILE A 218 -13.88 -0.29 10.20
CA ILE A 218 -13.70 -0.30 8.74
C ILE A 218 -12.23 0.01 8.40
N CYS A 219 -11.66 1.05 9.01
CA CYS A 219 -10.25 1.41 8.86
C CYS A 219 -9.33 0.26 9.28
N HIS A 220 -9.53 -0.31 10.47
CA HIS A 220 -8.69 -1.40 10.96
C HIS A 220 -8.74 -2.61 10.02
N SER A 221 -9.93 -3.04 9.62
CA SER A 221 -10.11 -4.18 8.72
C SER A 221 -9.46 -3.97 7.35
N LEU A 222 -9.65 -2.82 6.70
CA LEU A 222 -9.04 -2.58 5.37
C LEU A 222 -7.53 -2.39 5.43
N VAL A 223 -7.02 -1.69 6.45
CA VAL A 223 -5.56 -1.59 6.67
C VAL A 223 -4.99 -2.99 6.87
N PHE A 224 -5.56 -3.78 7.77
CA PHE A 224 -5.14 -5.16 7.98
C PHE A 224 -5.22 -5.99 6.70
N ALA A 225 -6.34 -5.95 5.98
CA ALA A 225 -6.58 -6.75 4.79
C ALA A 225 -5.58 -6.45 3.66
N LEU A 226 -5.29 -5.18 3.40
CA LEU A 226 -4.31 -4.80 2.38
C LEU A 226 -2.91 -5.29 2.75
N PHE A 227 -2.41 -4.94 3.93
CA PHE A 227 -1.03 -5.29 4.30
C PHE A 227 -0.86 -6.80 4.51
N ASN A 228 -1.89 -7.51 5.00
CA ASN A 228 -1.87 -8.96 5.08
C ASN A 228 -1.85 -9.60 3.68
N ASN A 229 -2.62 -9.07 2.72
CA ASN A 229 -2.59 -9.54 1.33
C ASN A 229 -1.21 -9.30 0.68
N VAL A 230 -0.61 -8.13 0.89
CA VAL A 230 0.75 -7.83 0.41
C VAL A 230 1.79 -8.77 1.04
N GLY A 231 1.69 -9.04 2.34
CA GLY A 231 2.56 -10.00 3.03
C GLY A 231 2.43 -11.43 2.47
N GLN A 232 1.21 -11.85 2.13
CA GLN A 232 0.96 -13.14 1.48
C GLN A 232 1.61 -13.21 0.09
N LEU A 233 1.37 -12.19 -0.75
CA LEU A 233 1.95 -12.12 -2.10
C LEU A 233 3.48 -12.09 -2.05
N ALA A 234 4.06 -11.30 -1.14
CA ALA A 234 5.51 -11.25 -0.94
C ALA A 234 6.07 -12.61 -0.54
N THR A 235 5.36 -13.33 0.34
CA THR A 235 5.75 -14.69 0.73
C THR A 235 5.74 -15.64 -0.46
N LEU A 236 4.71 -15.60 -1.31
CA LEU A 236 4.63 -16.42 -2.52
C LEU A 236 5.78 -16.10 -3.49
N GLN A 237 6.05 -14.82 -3.74
CA GLN A 237 7.15 -14.39 -4.62
C GLN A 237 8.52 -14.79 -4.06
N SER A 238 8.73 -14.62 -2.75
CA SER A 238 9.99 -15.02 -2.10
C SER A 238 10.27 -16.52 -2.20
N ARG A 239 9.24 -17.36 -2.32
CA ARG A 239 9.40 -18.81 -2.53
C ARG A 239 9.80 -19.12 -3.97
N VAL A 240 9.17 -18.47 -4.94
CA VAL A 240 9.49 -18.63 -6.37
C VAL A 240 10.92 -18.20 -6.66
N HIS A 241 11.39 -17.13 -6.02
CA HIS A 241 12.72 -16.55 -6.24
C HIS A 241 13.74 -16.92 -5.14
N GLU A 242 13.40 -17.87 -4.28
CA GLU A 242 14.28 -18.42 -3.24
C GLU A 242 14.90 -17.37 -2.28
N ASN A 243 14.19 -16.27 -2.03
CA ASN A 243 14.64 -15.23 -1.11
C ASN A 243 14.35 -15.64 0.33
N ALA A 244 15.31 -15.44 1.22
CA ALA A 244 15.10 -15.63 2.67
C ALA A 244 14.54 -14.36 3.33
N ASP A 245 14.96 -13.19 2.84
CA ASP A 245 14.65 -11.88 3.40
C ASP A 245 13.75 -11.09 2.45
N ILE A 246 12.73 -10.46 3.03
CA ILE A 246 11.74 -9.64 2.36
C ILE A 246 11.75 -8.26 3.02
N TYR A 247 12.01 -7.23 2.23
CA TYR A 247 12.03 -5.83 2.67
C TYR A 247 10.81 -5.11 2.11
N PHE A 248 10.00 -4.52 2.97
CA PHE A 248 8.86 -3.68 2.60
C PHE A 248 9.26 -2.21 2.73
N THR A 249 9.00 -1.42 1.70
CA THR A 249 9.28 0.02 1.65
C THR A 249 8.11 0.76 0.99
N GLY A 250 8.21 2.08 0.91
CA GLY A 250 7.27 2.94 0.19
C GLY A 250 6.48 3.88 1.10
N PRO A 251 5.81 4.89 0.52
CA PRO A 251 5.20 6.00 1.24
C PRO A 251 4.00 5.61 2.11
N TYR A 252 3.45 4.41 1.94
CA TYR A 252 2.30 3.91 2.72
C TYR A 252 2.70 3.03 3.92
N VAL A 253 3.99 2.78 4.12
CA VAL A 253 4.49 1.96 5.23
C VAL A 253 4.82 2.82 6.47
N ARG A 254 5.49 3.96 6.26
CA ARG A 254 5.82 5.04 7.24
C ARG A 254 6.24 4.60 8.65
N GLY A 255 6.79 3.39 8.81
CA GLY A 255 7.12 2.85 10.14
C GLY A 255 5.93 2.69 11.11
N HIS A 256 4.68 2.69 10.62
CA HIS A 256 3.52 2.63 11.49
C HIS A 256 3.42 1.26 12.22
N PRO A 257 3.26 1.21 13.56
CA PRO A 257 3.31 -0.05 14.30
C PRO A 257 2.32 -1.12 13.83
N LEU A 258 1.08 -0.73 13.51
CA LEU A 258 0.07 -1.67 12.98
C LEU A 258 0.52 -2.31 11.66
N ILE A 259 1.14 -1.53 10.78
CA ILE A 259 1.61 -1.99 9.46
C ILE A 259 2.81 -2.92 9.63
N ILE A 260 3.79 -2.52 10.45
CA ILE A 260 4.98 -3.34 10.75
C ILE A 260 4.57 -4.72 11.27
N ARG A 261 3.68 -4.74 12.27
CA ARG A 261 3.18 -5.99 12.86
C ARG A 261 2.46 -6.84 11.82
N THR A 262 1.55 -6.24 11.05
CA THR A 262 0.73 -6.96 10.06
C THR A 262 1.62 -7.63 9.01
N LEU A 263 2.55 -6.90 8.39
CA LEU A 263 3.45 -7.44 7.36
C LEU A 263 4.34 -8.56 7.92
N CYS A 264 4.94 -8.36 9.09
CA CYS A 264 5.84 -9.34 9.69
C CYS A 264 5.10 -10.61 10.13
N ILE A 265 3.92 -10.46 10.74
CA ILE A 265 3.07 -11.59 11.13
C ILE A 265 2.61 -12.34 9.88
N ALA A 266 2.16 -11.64 8.83
CA ALA A 266 1.72 -12.25 7.59
C ALA A 266 2.84 -13.09 6.96
N VAL A 267 4.04 -12.53 6.80
CA VAL A 267 5.18 -13.28 6.24
C VAL A 267 5.53 -14.49 7.09
N ARG A 268 5.64 -14.33 8.42
CA ARG A 268 5.92 -15.46 9.32
C ARG A 268 4.85 -16.54 9.22
N TYR A 269 3.58 -16.15 9.17
CA TYR A 269 2.45 -17.05 9.09
C TYR A 269 2.42 -17.82 7.77
N TYR A 270 2.44 -17.12 6.63
CA TYR A 270 2.37 -17.74 5.31
C TYR A 270 3.65 -18.49 4.93
N SER A 271 4.79 -18.20 5.55
CA SER A 271 6.04 -18.96 5.33
C SER A 271 6.26 -20.10 6.32
N GLY A 272 5.42 -20.26 7.34
CA GLY A 272 5.72 -21.19 8.45
C GLY A 272 7.01 -20.81 9.20
N GLY A 273 7.41 -19.54 9.18
CA GLY A 273 8.62 -19.03 9.81
C GLY A 273 9.90 -19.16 8.98
N GLU A 274 9.84 -19.67 7.76
CA GLU A 274 11.01 -19.83 6.89
C GLU A 274 11.56 -18.49 6.38
N LYS A 275 10.68 -17.51 6.16
CA LYS A 275 11.03 -16.20 5.58
C LYS A 275 11.05 -15.11 6.66
N ARG A 276 11.93 -14.12 6.47
CA ARG A 276 12.08 -12.96 7.37
C ARG A 276 11.55 -11.71 6.71
N ALA A 277 10.80 -10.93 7.47
CA ALA A 277 10.24 -9.66 7.03
C ALA A 277 10.94 -8.50 7.73
N HIS A 278 11.22 -7.47 6.96
CA HIS A 278 11.85 -6.23 7.37
C HIS A 278 11.05 -5.06 6.79
N VAL A 279 10.80 -4.06 7.60
CA VAL A 279 9.96 -2.92 7.23
C VAL A 279 10.79 -1.67 7.33
N VAL A 280 10.97 -1.01 6.19
CA VAL A 280 11.80 0.18 6.04
C VAL A 280 10.95 1.41 6.31
N SER A 281 11.45 2.28 7.17
CA SER A 281 10.93 3.63 7.40
C SER A 281 11.93 4.61 6.81
N ASP A 282 11.57 5.17 5.66
CA ASP A 282 12.37 6.18 4.97
C ASP A 282 11.88 7.58 5.38
N PRO A 283 12.74 8.42 5.98
CA PRO A 283 12.38 9.78 6.39
C PRO A 283 11.85 10.64 5.23
N SER A 284 12.29 10.39 3.99
CA SER A 284 11.87 11.16 2.81
C SER A 284 10.37 11.08 2.53
N PHE A 285 9.70 9.99 2.96
CA PHE A 285 8.25 9.84 2.85
C PHE A 285 7.47 10.51 3.97
N THR A 286 8.15 10.97 5.02
CA THR A 286 7.54 11.62 6.18
C THR A 286 7.76 13.14 6.21
N SER A 287 8.70 13.65 5.41
CA SER A 287 9.09 15.07 5.37
C SER A 287 8.27 15.93 4.38
N GLY A 288 7.21 15.39 3.78
CA GLY A 288 6.27 16.19 2.99
C GLY A 288 5.15 16.69 3.89
N ASP A 289 5.14 17.99 4.19
CA ASP A 289 4.04 18.65 4.86
C ASP A 289 2.70 18.31 4.17
N ALA A 290 1.78 17.78 4.97
CA ALA A 290 0.39 17.48 4.64
C ALA A 290 -0.45 18.75 4.39
#